data_AF-A4AHN5-F1
#
_entry.id   AF-A4AHN5-F1
#
_cell.length_a   1.000
_cell.length_b   1.000
_cell.length_c   1.000
_cell.angle_alpha   90.00
_cell.angle_beta   90.00
_cell.angle_gamma   90.00
#
_symmetry.space_group_name_H-M   'P 1'
#
loop_
_entity.id
_entity.type
_entity.pdbx_description
1 polymer ?
#
loop_
_entity_poly.entity_id
_entity_poly.type
_entity_poly.pdbx_seq_one_letter_code
_entity_poly.pdbx_strand_id
1 'polypeptide(L)' 'MSMSDESPVDGLMSRLSLIEDQPLESRAAAFTQIHDELQQQLEGKDAFSRNG' A
#
# COMPACT_ATOMS: atom_id res chain seq x y z
N MET A 1 -21.23 -5.31 -16.14
CA MET A 1 -20.65 -4.59 -14.99
C MET A 1 -19.29 -4.05 -15.42
N SER A 2 -19.07 -2.73 -15.38
CA SER A 2 -17.68 -2.25 -15.24
C SER A 2 -17.21 -2.78 -13.88
N MET A 3 -16.26 -3.69 -13.88
CA MET A 3 -15.41 -3.88 -12.70
C MET A 3 -14.79 -2.50 -12.47
N SER A 4 -15.19 -1.89 -11.36
CA SER A 4 -14.88 -0.51 -11.00
C SER A 4 -13.39 -0.24 -11.23
N ASP A 5 -13.07 0.93 -11.77
CA ASP A 5 -11.76 1.54 -11.57
C ASP A 5 -11.56 1.68 -10.06
N GLU A 6 -11.09 0.61 -9.42
CA GLU A 6 -10.71 0.61 -8.02
C GLU A 6 -9.58 1.62 -7.90
N SER A 7 -9.85 2.72 -7.20
CA SER A 7 -8.82 3.73 -7.04
C SER A 7 -7.63 3.09 -6.32
N PRO A 8 -6.39 3.56 -6.54
CA PRO A 8 -5.22 3.04 -5.80
C PRO A 8 -5.42 3.05 -4.28
N VAL A 9 -6.28 3.96 -3.79
CA VAL A 9 -6.67 4.05 -2.38
C VAL A 9 -7.59 2.90 -1.98
N ASP A 10 -8.57 2.53 -2.81
CA ASP A 10 -9.51 1.43 -2.53
C ASP A 10 -8.77 0.08 -2.45
N GLY A 11 -7.76 -0.13 -3.30
CA GLY A 11 -6.91 -1.32 -3.24
C GLY A 11 -6.04 -1.37 -1.99
N LEU A 12 -5.52 -0.21 -1.55
CA LEU A 12 -4.80 -0.11 -0.27
C LEU A 12 -5.73 -0.41 0.91
N MET A 13 -6.96 0.12 0.92
CA MET A 13 -7.94 -0.14 1.99
C MET A 13 -8.33 -1.61 2.07
N SER A 14 -8.53 -2.26 0.92
CA SER A 14 -8.78 -3.70 0.85
C SER A 14 -7.62 -4.50 1.43
N ARG A 15 -6.37 -4.12 1.10
CA ARG A 15 -5.18 -4.79 1.62
C ARG A 15 -4.97 -4.58 3.12
N LEU A 16 -5.27 -3.40 3.66
CA LEU A 16 -5.22 -3.12 5.10
C LEU A 16 -6.26 -3.96 5.85
N SER A 17 -7.48 -4.06 5.34
CA SER A 17 -8.55 -4.90 5.92
C SER A 17 -8.11 -6.36 6.04
N LEU A 18 -7.45 -6.90 5.01
CA LEU A 18 -6.90 -8.26 5.04
C LEU A 18 -5.79 -8.47 6.09
N ILE A 19 -5.05 -7.42 6.47
CA ILE A 19 -4.05 -7.51 7.55
C ILE A 19 -4.74 -7.48 8.91
N GLU A 20 -5.79 -6.69 9.05
CA GLU A 20 -6.59 -6.63 10.27
C GLU A 20 -7.34 -7.93 10.57
N ASP A 21 -7.50 -8.81 9.58
CA ASP A 21 -8.06 -10.16 9.79
C ASP A 21 -7.00 -11.20 10.19
N GLN A 22 -5.70 -10.88 10.14
CA GLN A 22 -4.62 -11.80 10.49
C GLN A 22 -4.43 -11.94 12.01
N PRO A 23 -3.77 -13.04 12.47
CA PRO A 23 -3.30 -13.18 13.84
C PRO A 23 -2.40 -12.01 14.26
N LEU A 24 -2.48 -11.60 15.52
CA LEU A 24 -1.79 -10.43 16.04
C LEU A 24 -0.27 -10.51 15.83
N GLU A 25 0.33 -11.69 16.01
CA GLU A 25 1.76 -11.90 15.81
C GLU A 25 2.26 -11.58 14.38
N SER A 26 1.38 -11.67 13.38
CA SER A 26 1.73 -11.49 11.96
C SER A 26 1.50 -10.06 11.47
N ARG A 27 0.62 -9.29 12.13
CA ARG A 27 0.20 -7.96 11.66
C ARG A 27 1.35 -6.98 11.54
N ALA A 28 2.25 -6.96 12.53
CA ALA A 28 3.36 -6.02 12.55
C ALA A 28 4.24 -6.18 11.29
N ALA A 29 4.62 -7.42 10.95
CA ALA A 29 5.41 -7.71 9.76
C ALA A 29 4.67 -7.31 8.46
N ALA A 30 3.37 -7.59 8.38
CA ALA A 30 2.57 -7.24 7.20
C ALA A 30 2.41 -5.72 7.02
N PHE A 31 2.22 -4.97 8.11
CA PHE A 31 2.17 -3.51 8.05
C PHE A 31 3.52 -2.89 7.71
N THR A 32 4.63 -3.43 8.24
CA THR A 32 5.98 -2.99 7.85
C THR A 32 6.19 -3.17 6.35
N GLN A 33 5.77 -4.30 5.77
CA GLN A 33 5.90 -4.52 4.33
C GLN A 33 5.13 -3.46 3.51
N ILE A 34 3.88 -3.15 3.87
CA ILE A 34 3.10 -2.12 3.17
C ILE A 34 3.76 -0.75 3.32
N HIS A 35 4.25 -0.43 4.52
CA HIS A 35 4.96 0.83 4.76
C HIS A 35 6.19 0.96 3.85
N ASP A 36 7.01 -0.08 3.76
CA ASP A 36 8.21 -0.08 2.93
C ASP A 36 7.87 0.05 1.43
N GLU A 37 6.81 -0.62 0.98
CA GLU A 37 6.30 -0.50 -0.40
C GLU A 37 5.84 0.94 -0.70
N LEU A 38 5.11 1.58 0.21
CA LEU A 38 4.65 2.95 0.05
C LEU A 38 5.81 3.96 0.08
N GLN A 39 6.76 3.77 1.00
CA GLN A 39 7.95 4.61 1.08
C GLN A 39 8.74 4.58 -0.23
N GLN A 40 8.98 3.39 -0.79
CA GLN A 40 9.68 3.25 -2.08
C GLN A 40 8.94 3.93 -3.23
N GLN A 41 7.61 3.86 -3.26
CA GLN A 41 6.82 4.54 -4.29
C GLN A 41 6.89 6.07 -4.18
N LEU A 42 6.88 6.60 -2.97
CA LEU A 42 7.00 8.04 -2.72
C LEU A 42 8.40 8.54 -3.04
N GLU A 43 9.44 7.87 -2.55
CA GLU A 43 10.84 8.20 -2.85
C GLU A 43 11.14 8.09 -4.35
N GLY A 44 10.59 7.08 -5.03
CA GLY A 44 10.67 6.96 -6.48
C GLY A 44 10.06 8.15 -7.19
N LYS A 45 8.81 8.53 -6.84
CA LYS A 45 8.15 9.72 -7.40
C LYS A 45 8.91 11.02 -7.13
N ASP A 46 9.42 11.20 -5.92
CA ASP A 46 10.20 12.38 -5.54
C ASP A 46 11.51 12.45 -6.31
N ALA A 47 12.19 11.32 -6.53
CA ALA A 47 13.38 11.25 -7.36
C ALA A 47 13.08 11.58 -8.83
N PHE A 48 11.94 11.15 -9.38
CA PHE A 48 11.50 11.54 -10.72
C PHE A 48 11.12 13.02 -10.81
N SER A 49 10.49 13.59 -9.78
CA SER A 49 10.10 15.01 -9.77
C SER A 49 11.27 15.96 -9.60
N ARG A 50 12.39 15.53 -9.00
CA ARG A 50 13.56 16.37 -8.74
C ARG A 50 14.47 16.57 -9.96
N ASN A 51 14.33 15.73 -10.98
CA ASN A 51 15.20 15.68 -12.15
C ASN A 51 14.54 16.24 -13.44
N GLY A 52 13.40 16.94 -13.30
CA GLY A 52 12.65 17.57 -14.39
C GLY A 52 12.73 19.10 -14.38
#